data_AF-A0AAW7XIC7-F1
#
_entry.id   AF-A0AAW7XIC7-F1
#
_cell.length_a   1.000
_cell.length_b   1.000
_cell.length_c   1.000
_cell.angle_alpha   90.00
_cell.angle_beta   90.00
_cell.angle_gamma   90.00
#
_symmetry.space_group_name_H-M   'P 1'
#
loop_
_entity.id
_entity.type
_entity.pdbx_description
1 polymer ?
#
loop_
_entity_poly.entity_id
_entity_poly.type
_entity_poly.pdbx_seq_one_letter_code
_entity_poly.pdbx_strand_id
1 'polypeptide(L)'
;MGLDRIYFKNNPWPEGHPVKEFNWSASVRDGFVWFDFHLETKDYYSERDIEDEEDTEYPSDWAAPIVWGNYHACTLSTNYWHEGGFKVCALSDYSPEFLDGLELEVDPNPENIEDWDDLAFHIYLLGHDSAAKHTIKFERIDESLNFKITWVGKIAQAYFGDYEYKHDFNVIIKNVSFPDANKQV
;
A
#
# COMPACT_ATOMS: atom_id res chain seq x y z
N MET A 1 13.45 -3.38 17.53
CA MET A 1 13.08 -3.40 16.10
C MET A 1 11.88 -2.48 15.95
N GLY A 2 11.97 -1.45 15.11
CA GLY A 2 10.86 -0.52 14.93
C GLY A 2 9.73 -1.17 14.13
N LEU A 3 8.49 -0.98 14.58
CA LEU A 3 7.27 -1.48 13.92
C LEU A 3 7.21 -1.01 12.46
N ASP A 4 6.67 -1.86 11.60
CA ASP A 4 6.34 -1.51 10.22
C ASP A 4 5.21 -0.48 10.21
N ARG A 5 5.30 0.50 9.31
CA ARG A 5 4.41 1.66 9.29
C ARG A 5 4.10 2.12 7.88
N ILE A 6 2.88 2.63 7.73
CA ILE A 6 2.47 3.48 6.62
C ILE A 6 2.27 4.91 7.12
N TYR A 7 2.70 5.87 6.32
CA TYR A 7 2.56 7.29 6.59
C TYR A 7 1.70 7.91 5.49
N PHE A 8 0.67 8.62 5.89
CA PHE A 8 -0.14 9.45 5.00
C PHE A 8 0.25 10.90 5.21
N LYS A 9 0.79 11.54 4.17
CA LYS A 9 1.37 12.88 4.32
C LYS A 9 0.29 13.90 4.70
N ASN A 10 0.61 14.76 5.66
CA ASN A 10 -0.28 15.81 6.16
C ASN A 10 -1.61 15.30 6.74
N ASN A 11 -1.70 14.03 7.15
CA ASN A 11 -2.81 13.58 7.98
C ASN A 11 -2.58 13.96 9.45
N PRO A 12 -3.54 13.72 10.36
CA PRO A 12 -3.41 14.09 11.77
C PRO A 12 -2.36 13.31 12.58
N TRP A 13 -1.78 12.23 12.03
CA TRP A 13 -0.81 11.36 12.68
C TRP A 13 0.56 11.42 12.00
N PRO A 14 1.39 12.44 12.31
CA PRO A 14 2.74 12.55 11.74
C PRO A 14 3.66 11.36 12.07
N GLU A 15 3.35 10.61 13.13
CA GLU A 15 4.04 9.38 13.52
C GLU A 15 3.76 8.17 12.60
N GLY A 16 2.77 8.28 11.70
CA GLY A 16 2.31 7.20 10.84
C GLY A 16 1.53 6.11 11.58
N HIS A 17 0.91 5.22 10.83
CA HIS A 17 0.04 4.16 11.36
C HIS A 17 0.77 2.82 11.38
N PRO A 18 0.70 2.07 12.49
CA PRO A 18 1.25 0.73 12.57
C PRO A 18 0.59 -0.19 11.57
N VAL A 19 1.40 -0.98 10.86
CA VAL A 19 0.90 -2.10 10.05
C VAL A 19 0.48 -3.22 11.00
N LYS A 20 -0.76 -3.68 10.86
CA LYS A 20 -1.31 -4.83 11.57
C LYS A 20 -0.97 -6.11 10.82
N GLU A 21 -1.12 -6.08 9.51
CA GLU A 21 -0.90 -7.21 8.62
C GLU A 21 -0.24 -6.75 7.32
N PHE A 22 0.76 -7.50 6.88
CA PHE A 22 1.33 -7.37 5.54
C PHE A 22 1.57 -8.76 4.96
N ASN A 23 0.93 -9.06 3.84
CA ASN A 23 1.16 -10.26 3.05
C ASN A 23 1.79 -9.88 1.72
N TRP A 24 2.86 -10.58 1.39
CA TRP A 24 3.49 -10.56 0.08
C TRP A 24 3.50 -11.99 -0.45
N SER A 25 2.76 -12.21 -1.54
CA SER A 25 2.71 -13.49 -2.24
C SER A 25 3.15 -13.34 -3.69
N ALA A 26 3.51 -14.47 -4.29
CA ALA A 26 3.88 -14.56 -5.69
C ALA A 26 3.06 -15.65 -6.38
N SER A 27 2.66 -15.39 -7.62
CA SER A 27 2.00 -16.36 -8.50
C SER A 27 2.65 -16.35 -9.88
N VAL A 28 2.48 -17.44 -10.64
CA VAL A 28 2.95 -17.53 -12.03
C VAL A 28 1.76 -17.42 -12.98
N ARG A 29 1.77 -16.41 -13.84
CA ARG A 29 0.77 -16.18 -14.89
C ARG A 29 1.49 -16.02 -16.23
N ASP A 30 1.17 -16.87 -17.20
CA ASP A 30 1.77 -16.88 -18.54
C ASP A 30 3.31 -16.86 -18.58
N GLY A 31 3.95 -17.59 -17.66
CA GLY A 31 5.41 -17.68 -17.55
C GLY A 31 6.09 -16.49 -16.86
N PHE A 32 5.32 -15.55 -16.31
CA PHE A 32 5.80 -14.42 -15.55
C PHE A 32 5.41 -14.55 -14.08
N VAL A 33 6.28 -14.04 -13.21
CA VAL A 33 5.97 -13.87 -11.79
C VAL A 33 5.18 -12.59 -11.61
N TRP A 34 4.08 -12.72 -10.89
CA TRP A 34 3.22 -11.63 -10.43
C TRP A 34 3.26 -11.60 -8.91
N PHE A 35 3.29 -10.40 -8.34
CA PHE A 35 3.17 -10.23 -6.90
C PHE A 35 1.78 -9.74 -6.53
N ASP A 36 1.34 -10.20 -5.37
CA ASP A 36 0.16 -9.68 -4.70
C ASP A 36 0.60 -9.16 -3.33
N PHE A 37 0.23 -7.91 -3.05
CA PHE A 37 0.41 -7.25 -1.76
C PHE A 37 -0.95 -7.07 -1.09
N HIS A 38 -0.99 -7.31 0.22
CA HIS A 38 -2.09 -6.94 1.09
C HIS A 38 -1.53 -6.27 2.34
N LEU A 39 -1.98 -5.06 2.64
CA LEU A 39 -1.62 -4.31 3.84
C LEU A 39 -2.88 -3.88 4.58
N GLU A 40 -2.93 -4.17 5.88
CA GLU A 40 -3.93 -3.63 6.81
C GLU A 40 -3.20 -2.86 7.92
N THR A 41 -3.66 -1.66 8.25
CA THR A 41 -3.17 -0.95 9.44
C THR A 41 -3.92 -1.42 10.68
N LYS A 42 -3.36 -1.11 11.86
CA LYS A 42 -4.21 -1.03 13.05
C LYS A 42 -5.17 0.14 12.91
N ASP A 43 -6.16 0.19 13.80
CA ASP A 43 -7.02 1.36 13.95
C ASP A 43 -6.18 2.64 14.12
N TYR A 44 -6.58 3.74 13.49
CA TYR A 44 -5.85 5.00 13.52
C TYR A 44 -5.67 5.55 14.95
N TYR A 45 -6.62 5.27 15.84
CA TYR A 45 -6.58 5.63 17.27
C TYR A 45 -5.90 4.59 18.16
N SER A 46 -5.25 3.56 17.59
CA SER A 46 -4.68 2.44 18.38
C SER A 46 -3.48 2.83 19.25
N GLU A 47 -2.71 3.85 18.87
CA GLU A 47 -1.56 4.34 19.63
C GLU A 47 -1.76 5.76 20.17
N ARG A 48 -2.52 6.59 19.46
CA ARG A 48 -2.90 7.94 19.88
C ARG A 48 -4.30 8.26 19.40
N ASP A 49 -5.19 8.43 20.37
CA ASP A 49 -6.51 9.01 20.12
C ASP A 49 -6.39 10.54 20.03
N ILE A 50 -7.17 11.15 19.14
CA ILE A 50 -7.25 12.60 18.99
C ILE A 50 -8.67 13.00 19.32
N GLU A 51 -8.85 13.59 20.50
CA GLU A 51 -10.12 14.17 20.89
C GLU A 51 -10.45 15.32 19.93
N ASP A 52 -11.58 15.20 19.24
CA ASP A 52 -12.10 16.20 18.32
C ASP A 52 -13.21 16.98 19.03
N GLU A 53 -13.04 18.29 19.20
CA GLU A 53 -14.08 19.15 19.77
C GLU A 53 -15.15 19.38 18.69
N GLU A 54 -16.43 19.24 19.04
CA GLU A 54 -17.58 19.25 18.09
C GLU A 54 -17.61 20.44 17.12
N ASP A 55 -16.97 21.57 17.47
CA ASP A 55 -16.93 22.80 16.68
C ASP A 55 -15.58 23.07 15.97
N THR A 56 -14.67 22.09 15.92
CA THR A 56 -13.38 22.28 15.25
C THR A 56 -13.55 22.27 13.74
N GLU A 57 -13.24 23.40 13.10
CA GLU A 57 -13.25 23.51 11.63
C GLU A 57 -11.90 23.07 11.06
N TYR A 58 -11.92 22.03 10.21
CA TYR A 58 -10.76 21.53 9.50
C TYR A 58 -10.75 22.01 8.05
N PRO A 59 -9.56 22.24 7.45
CA PRO A 59 -9.46 22.69 6.07
C PRO A 59 -9.91 21.64 5.03
N SER A 60 -10.01 20.36 5.41
CA SER A 60 -10.55 19.27 4.60
C SER A 60 -10.78 18.01 5.44
N ASP A 61 -11.52 17.06 4.88
CA ASP A 61 -11.71 15.72 5.46
C ASP A 61 -10.40 14.99 5.71
N TRP A 62 -9.39 15.19 4.86
CA TRP A 62 -8.04 14.64 5.06
C TRP A 62 -7.37 15.14 6.34
N ALA A 63 -7.66 16.38 6.75
CA ALA A 63 -7.08 16.99 7.94
C ALA A 63 -7.88 16.74 9.23
N ALA A 64 -9.09 16.17 9.13
CA ALA A 64 -10.03 16.01 10.24
C ALA A 64 -9.91 14.63 10.91
N PRO A 65 -9.37 14.51 12.15
CA PRO A 65 -9.20 13.24 12.84
C PRO A 65 -10.49 12.42 12.97
N ILE A 66 -11.63 13.08 13.22
CA ILE A 66 -12.93 12.40 13.31
C ILE A 66 -13.28 11.64 12.04
N VAL A 67 -12.95 12.18 10.85
CA VAL A 67 -13.21 11.50 9.58
C VAL A 67 -12.42 10.20 9.52
N TRP A 68 -11.11 10.25 9.80
CA TRP A 68 -10.26 9.06 9.85
C TRP A 68 -10.82 8.04 10.85
N GLY A 69 -11.14 8.48 12.07
CA GLY A 69 -11.68 7.63 13.13
C GLY A 69 -12.94 6.85 12.71
N ASN A 70 -13.82 7.46 11.90
CA ASN A 70 -15.04 6.81 11.40
C ASN A 70 -14.77 5.66 10.40
N TYR A 71 -13.61 5.65 9.75
CA TYR A 71 -13.19 4.58 8.84
C TYR A 71 -12.27 3.54 9.48
N HIS A 72 -11.85 3.79 10.73
CA HIS A 72 -11.08 2.90 11.59
C HIS A 72 -9.65 2.62 11.12
N ALA A 73 -9.44 2.01 9.95
CA ALA A 73 -8.14 1.52 9.49
C ALA A 73 -8.02 1.56 7.97
N CYS A 74 -6.78 1.55 7.48
CA CYS A 74 -6.48 1.43 6.06
C CYS A 74 -6.37 -0.04 5.65
N THR A 75 -6.99 -0.40 4.53
CA THR A 75 -6.65 -1.60 3.75
C THR A 75 -6.17 -1.17 2.36
N LEU A 76 -4.98 -1.61 1.96
CA LEU A 76 -4.41 -1.34 0.63
C LEU A 76 -3.94 -2.67 0.03
N SER A 77 -4.59 -3.10 -1.05
CA SER A 77 -4.44 -4.48 -1.50
C SER A 77 -4.68 -4.66 -3.00
N THR A 78 -3.92 -5.61 -3.54
CA THR A 78 -4.06 -6.12 -4.92
C THR A 78 -5.01 -7.29 -5.06
N ASN A 79 -5.39 -7.92 -3.94
CA ASN A 79 -6.07 -9.22 -3.94
C ASN A 79 -7.21 -9.35 -2.91
N TYR A 80 -7.61 -8.26 -2.25
CA TYR A 80 -8.70 -8.29 -1.25
C TYR A 80 -10.09 -8.12 -1.86
N TRP A 81 -10.24 -7.21 -2.84
CA TRP A 81 -11.52 -6.93 -3.51
C TRP A 81 -11.57 -7.44 -4.96
N HIS A 82 -10.42 -7.70 -5.57
CA HIS A 82 -10.28 -8.16 -6.96
C HIS A 82 -8.99 -9.00 -7.09
N GLU A 83 -8.63 -9.46 -8.28
CA GLU A 83 -7.40 -10.22 -8.54
C GLU A 83 -6.45 -9.44 -9.46
N GLY A 84 -5.93 -8.30 -9.00
CA GLY A 84 -5.05 -7.45 -9.80
C GLY A 84 -3.66 -8.04 -9.85
N GLY A 85 -2.94 -7.87 -8.75
CA GLY A 85 -1.51 -8.13 -8.67
C GLY A 85 -0.70 -7.26 -9.64
N PHE A 86 0.62 -7.39 -9.61
CA PHE A 86 1.48 -6.68 -10.56
C PHE A 86 2.63 -7.56 -11.05
N LYS A 87 2.90 -7.45 -12.36
CA LYS A 87 3.93 -8.24 -13.04
C LYS A 87 5.33 -7.80 -12.64
N VAL A 88 6.22 -8.76 -12.38
CA VAL A 88 7.57 -8.51 -11.87
C VAL A 88 8.64 -8.87 -12.92
N CYS A 89 8.77 -10.15 -13.24
CA CYS A 89 9.79 -10.65 -14.15
C CYS A 89 9.37 -12.00 -14.78
N ALA A 90 10.17 -12.51 -15.71
CA ALA A 90 10.01 -13.89 -16.18
C ALA A 90 10.35 -14.88 -15.06
N LEU A 91 9.67 -16.04 -15.02
CA LEU A 91 9.93 -17.07 -14.01
C LEU A 91 11.41 -17.53 -14.01
N SER A 92 12.07 -17.54 -15.17
CA SER A 92 13.49 -17.90 -15.29
C SER A 92 14.44 -16.95 -14.57
N ASP A 93 14.03 -15.69 -14.39
CA ASP A 93 14.83 -14.63 -13.79
C ASP A 93 14.49 -14.43 -12.31
N TYR A 94 13.45 -15.12 -11.81
CA TYR A 94 12.95 -14.94 -10.46
C TYR A 94 13.89 -15.55 -9.42
N SER A 95 14.66 -14.68 -8.77
CA SER A 95 15.57 -15.04 -7.68
C SER A 95 15.69 -13.90 -6.66
N PRO A 96 16.13 -14.20 -5.43
CA PRO A 96 16.45 -13.15 -4.45
C PRO A 96 17.51 -12.17 -4.95
N GLU A 97 18.47 -12.63 -5.76
CA GLU A 97 19.52 -11.78 -6.34
C GLU A 97 18.97 -10.82 -7.40
N PHE A 98 18.01 -11.26 -8.21
CA PHE A 98 17.35 -10.39 -9.17
C PHE A 98 16.53 -9.29 -8.48
N LEU A 99 15.85 -9.66 -7.38
CA LEU A 99 14.97 -8.75 -6.67
C LEU A 99 15.74 -7.72 -5.83
N ASP A 100 16.98 -8.02 -5.43
CA ASP A 100 17.79 -7.11 -4.62
C ASP A 100 18.12 -5.81 -5.38
N GLY A 101 17.57 -4.70 -4.89
CA GLY A 101 17.69 -3.39 -5.52
C GLY A 101 16.68 -3.12 -6.64
N LEU A 102 15.80 -4.07 -6.96
CA LEU A 102 14.75 -3.86 -7.96
C LEU A 102 13.78 -2.77 -7.48
N GLU A 103 13.46 -1.85 -8.40
CA GLU A 103 12.44 -0.84 -8.23
C GLU A 103 11.41 -0.96 -9.37
N LEU A 104 10.14 -1.02 -9.01
CA LEU A 104 9.02 -1.18 -9.94
C LEU A 104 8.07 0.00 -9.83
N GLU A 105 7.63 0.49 -10.98
CA GLU A 105 6.48 1.39 -11.08
C GLU A 105 5.22 0.57 -11.37
N VAL A 106 4.16 0.79 -10.59
CA VAL A 106 2.84 0.17 -10.78
C VAL A 106 1.79 1.26 -10.91
N ASP A 107 0.94 1.15 -11.93
CA ASP A 107 -0.06 2.16 -12.31
C ASP A 107 0.52 3.58 -12.41
N PRO A 108 1.59 3.82 -13.20
CA PRO A 108 2.25 5.12 -13.26
C PRO A 108 1.39 6.22 -13.89
N ASN A 109 0.45 5.85 -14.76
CA ASN A 109 -0.39 6.77 -15.54
C ASN A 109 -1.89 6.45 -15.35
N PRO A 110 -2.44 6.59 -14.13
CA PRO A 110 -3.83 6.24 -13.83
C PRO A 110 -4.85 7.07 -14.62
N GLU A 111 -4.45 8.25 -15.12
CA GLU A 111 -5.29 9.06 -16.02
C GLU A 111 -5.62 8.38 -17.36
N ASN A 112 -4.88 7.35 -17.76
CA ASN A 112 -5.15 6.57 -18.97
C ASN A 112 -6.03 5.34 -18.71
N ILE A 113 -6.42 5.10 -17.46
CA ILE A 113 -7.24 3.96 -17.07
C ILE A 113 -8.71 4.37 -17.17
N GLU A 114 -9.49 3.59 -17.92
CA GLU A 114 -10.92 3.88 -18.14
C GLU A 114 -11.79 3.46 -16.95
N ASP A 115 -11.49 2.30 -16.37
CA ASP A 115 -12.16 1.78 -15.18
C ASP A 115 -11.15 1.61 -14.05
N TRP A 116 -11.44 2.21 -12.90
CA TRP A 116 -10.55 2.13 -11.76
C TRP A 116 -10.45 0.75 -11.14
N ASP A 117 -11.39 -0.13 -11.46
CA ASP A 117 -11.29 -1.56 -11.16
C ASP A 117 -10.14 -2.25 -11.93
N ASP A 118 -9.54 -1.58 -12.93
CA ASP A 118 -8.35 -2.07 -13.64
C ASP A 118 -7.02 -1.69 -12.96
N LEU A 119 -7.04 -0.86 -11.90
CA LEU A 119 -5.84 -0.55 -11.12
C LEU A 119 -5.35 -1.78 -10.36
N ALA A 120 -4.04 -1.98 -10.28
CA ALA A 120 -3.49 -3.12 -9.58
C ALA A 120 -3.80 -3.08 -8.07
N PHE A 121 -3.88 -1.89 -7.47
CA PHE A 121 -4.16 -1.70 -6.05
C PHE A 121 -5.49 -1.00 -5.82
N HIS A 122 -6.30 -1.59 -4.95
CA HIS A 122 -7.49 -0.95 -4.40
C HIS A 122 -7.23 -0.55 -2.95
N ILE A 123 -7.89 0.52 -2.51
CA ILE A 123 -7.72 1.07 -1.16
C ILE A 123 -9.05 1.34 -0.48
N TYR A 124 -9.10 1.04 0.81
CA TYR A 124 -10.08 1.57 1.75
C TYR A 124 -9.33 2.40 2.78
N LEU A 125 -9.55 3.71 2.78
CA LEU A 125 -8.85 4.66 3.65
C LEU A 125 -9.83 5.55 4.38
N LEU A 126 -10.44 6.50 3.67
CA LEU A 126 -11.55 7.31 4.17
C LEU A 126 -12.84 6.94 3.44
N GLY A 127 -12.99 5.64 3.16
CA GLY A 127 -13.95 5.08 2.22
C GLY A 127 -13.24 4.33 1.10
N HIS A 128 -13.98 3.94 0.06
CA HIS A 128 -13.44 3.35 -1.16
C HIS A 128 -12.80 4.42 -2.04
N ASP A 129 -11.55 4.75 -1.71
CA ASP A 129 -10.72 5.70 -2.43
C ASP A 129 -9.94 5.00 -3.56
N SER A 130 -9.07 5.74 -4.25
CA SER A 130 -8.19 5.16 -5.28
C SER A 130 -6.72 5.41 -4.95
N ALA A 131 -5.88 4.41 -5.19
CA ALA A 131 -4.44 4.48 -5.03
C ALA A 131 -3.74 4.10 -6.35
N ALA A 132 -2.70 4.85 -6.72
CA ALA A 132 -1.94 4.61 -7.95
C ALA A 132 -0.55 5.24 -7.84
N LYS A 133 0.18 5.29 -8.97
CA LYS A 133 1.50 5.93 -9.09
C LYS A 133 2.48 5.35 -8.08
N HIS A 134 2.47 4.02 -7.97
CA HIS A 134 3.25 3.31 -6.99
C HIS A 134 4.70 3.19 -7.44
N THR A 135 5.62 3.35 -6.50
CA THR A 135 7.02 2.93 -6.66
C THR A 135 7.37 1.98 -5.53
N ILE A 136 7.74 0.75 -5.86
CA ILE A 136 8.01 -0.32 -4.92
C ILE A 136 9.46 -0.76 -5.09
N LYS A 137 10.26 -0.58 -4.05
CA LYS A 137 11.67 -0.95 -4.00
C LYS A 137 11.88 -2.11 -3.05
N PHE A 138 12.63 -3.11 -3.50
CA PHE A 138 13.02 -4.29 -2.73
C PHE A 138 14.52 -4.21 -2.40
N GLU A 139 14.87 -4.40 -1.14
CA GLU A 139 16.25 -4.39 -0.67
C GLU A 139 16.50 -5.65 0.16
N ARG A 140 17.36 -6.55 -0.32
CA ARG A 140 17.67 -7.78 0.39
C ARG A 140 18.43 -7.44 1.67
N ILE A 141 18.05 -8.08 2.77
CA ILE A 141 18.71 -7.88 4.07
C ILE A 141 19.86 -8.87 4.14
N ASP A 142 21.07 -8.36 3.96
CA ASP A 142 22.30 -9.16 3.84
C ASP A 142 22.11 -10.27 2.77
N GLU A 143 22.73 -11.42 2.93
CA GLU A 143 22.55 -12.57 2.02
C GLU A 143 21.33 -13.46 2.39
N SER A 144 20.39 -12.94 3.21
CA SER A 144 19.23 -13.71 3.68
C SER A 144 18.11 -13.82 2.64
N LEU A 145 17.05 -14.59 2.92
CA LEU A 145 15.82 -14.58 2.10
C LEU A 145 14.83 -13.51 2.55
N ASN A 146 15.24 -12.55 3.39
CA ASN A 146 14.37 -11.49 3.87
C ASN A 146 14.70 -10.17 3.19
N PHE A 147 13.67 -9.35 3.00
CA PHE A 147 13.72 -8.09 2.31
C PHE A 147 13.19 -6.97 3.20
N LYS A 148 13.72 -5.77 2.98
CA LYS A 148 13.05 -4.52 3.29
C LYS A 148 12.32 -4.08 2.02
N ILE A 149 11.06 -3.70 2.16
CA ILE A 149 10.27 -3.12 1.08
C ILE A 149 10.00 -1.67 1.43
N THR A 150 10.39 -0.78 0.52
CA THR A 150 10.00 0.64 0.57
C THR A 150 8.97 0.87 -0.53
N TRP A 151 7.78 1.32 -0.16
CA TRP A 151 6.68 1.48 -1.10
C TRP A 151 6.06 2.86 -0.94
N VAL A 152 6.04 3.62 -2.02
CA VAL A 152 5.39 4.94 -2.07
C VAL A 152 4.29 4.93 -3.11
N GLY A 153 3.34 5.84 -2.98
CA GLY A 153 2.30 6.03 -3.98
C GLY A 153 1.46 7.25 -3.69
N LYS A 154 0.40 7.41 -4.49
CA LYS A 154 -0.53 8.53 -4.39
C LYS A 154 -1.96 8.05 -4.23
N ILE A 155 -2.78 8.88 -3.59
CA ILE A 155 -4.19 8.63 -3.30
C ILE A 155 -5.05 9.78 -3.82
N ALA A 156 -6.19 9.42 -4.38
CA ALA A 156 -7.32 10.31 -4.69
C ALA A 156 -8.48 9.98 -3.75
N GLN A 157 -9.10 10.99 -3.13
CA GLN A 157 -10.24 10.83 -2.21
C GLN A 157 -11.56 10.66 -2.98
N ALA A 158 -11.58 9.66 -3.84
CA ALA A 158 -12.64 9.48 -4.82
C ALA A 158 -13.99 9.14 -4.21
N TYR A 159 -13.98 8.56 -3.02
CA TYR A 159 -15.21 8.34 -2.25
C TYR A 159 -15.96 9.66 -2.01
N PHE A 160 -15.22 10.76 -1.86
CA PHE A 160 -15.76 12.12 -1.73
C PHE A 160 -15.85 12.89 -3.06
N GLY A 161 -15.66 12.21 -4.19
CA GLY A 161 -15.73 12.80 -5.53
C GLY A 161 -14.47 13.58 -5.95
N ASP A 162 -13.36 13.42 -5.22
CA ASP A 162 -12.08 14.02 -5.59
C ASP A 162 -11.17 12.99 -6.26
N TYR A 163 -11.05 13.13 -7.58
CA TYR A 163 -10.34 12.19 -8.43
C TYR A 163 -8.86 12.57 -8.67
N GLU A 164 -8.37 13.64 -8.03
CA GLU A 164 -6.98 14.05 -8.16
C GLU A 164 -6.06 13.27 -7.18
N TYR A 165 -5.02 12.61 -7.73
CA TYR A 165 -3.99 11.90 -6.95
C TYR A 165 -3.01 12.85 -6.23
N LYS A 166 -3.52 13.64 -5.28
CA LYS A 166 -2.76 14.71 -4.59
C LYS A 166 -2.20 14.30 -3.23
N HIS A 167 -2.69 13.21 -2.63
CA HIS A 167 -2.22 12.74 -1.33
C HIS A 167 -1.09 11.73 -1.50
N ASP A 168 0.00 11.91 -0.75
CA ASP A 168 1.14 11.00 -0.78
C ASP A 168 1.04 9.98 0.36
N PHE A 169 1.43 8.73 0.11
CA PHE A 169 1.72 7.76 1.16
C PHE A 169 3.11 7.14 1.00
N ASN A 170 3.67 6.65 2.11
CA ASN A 170 4.87 5.82 2.11
C ASN A 170 4.77 4.71 3.15
N VAL A 171 5.29 3.54 2.83
CA VAL A 171 5.31 2.34 3.65
C VAL A 171 6.74 1.83 3.76
N ILE A 172 7.10 1.39 4.96
CA ILE A 172 8.33 0.65 5.19
C ILE A 172 7.96 -0.66 5.87
N ILE A 173 8.11 -1.77 5.13
CA ILE A 173 8.01 -3.14 5.67
C ILE A 173 9.42 -3.67 5.85
N LYS A 174 9.74 -4.10 7.06
CA LYS A 174 11.07 -4.60 7.41
C LYS A 174 11.01 -6.11 7.57
N ASN A 175 12.00 -6.78 6.99
CA ASN A 175 12.25 -8.19 7.26
C ASN A 175 11.08 -9.10 6.88
N VAL A 176 10.60 -8.97 5.64
CA VAL A 176 9.60 -9.87 5.03
C VAL A 176 10.29 -10.92 4.18
N SER A 177 9.85 -12.18 4.26
CA SER A 177 10.46 -13.27 3.51
C SER A 177 10.10 -13.24 2.02
N PHE A 178 11.07 -13.56 1.19
CA PHE A 178 10.93 -13.78 -0.24
C PHE A 178 9.83 -14.82 -0.52
N PRO A 179 8.79 -14.50 -1.32
CA PRO A 179 7.70 -15.41 -1.56
C PRO A 179 8.08 -16.48 -2.59
N ASP A 180 7.63 -17.69 -2.34
CA ASP A 180 7.80 -18.80 -3.28
C ASP A 180 6.75 -18.70 -4.38
N ALA A 181 7.17 -18.43 -5.62
CA ALA A 181 6.28 -18.37 -6.78
C ALA A 181 5.75 -19.75 -7.21
N ASN A 182 6.32 -20.85 -6.71
CA ASN A 182 5.90 -22.22 -7.05
C ASN A 182 4.87 -22.79 -6.06
N LYS A 183 4.61 -22.11 -4.94
CA LYS A 183 3.53 -22.51 -4.04
C LYS A 183 2.20 -21.97 -4.59
N GLN A 184 1.47 -22.84 -5.28
CA GLN A 184 0.04 -22.62 -5.47
C GLN A 184 -0.63 -22.66 -4.09
N VAL A 185 -1.36 -21.60 -3.75
CA VAL A 185 -2.27 -21.57 -2.58
C VAL A 185 -3.58 -22.21 -2.98
#